data_AF-A0A2V9N787-F1
#
_entry.id   AF-A0A2V9N787-F1
#
_cell.length_a   1.000
_cell.length_b   1.000
_cell.length_c   1.000
_cell.angle_alpha   90.00
_cell.angle_beta   90.00
_cell.angle_gamma   90.00
#
_symmetry.space_group_name_H-M   'P 1'
#
loop_
_entity.id
_entity.type
_entity.pdbx_description
1 polymer ?
#
loop_
_entity_poly.entity_id
_entity_poly.type
_entity_poly.pdbx_seq_one_letter_code
_entity_poly.pdbx_strand_id
1 'polypeptide(L)'
;MAEKSELLRIPVFADVPDDQLEWFLSQCQEEFLKPGDTYVQQGDPAENMFVVLEGEFQARGELNGETIAFPIKAGDVTGVLPFSRMKRVPISGRAVSNGRLLRFPSAKFPQLVQKMPEVTTRLVGLMSDRIRETTRFEQQRDRLASLGKLSAGLAHELNNPASAAKRAASQLRQILKKIKDASHELGRRELTAPQRAEIENLENSFTQREGPPPDTLTASDMEEQIDSLLRSHGQTDLWQLSADLARRGITPAALESLFANLEAATARAALIRIAASVEIANLLNEIESSTSRISDLVLAIKEYTYMDQSPIQNVDVIKSL
;
A
#
# COMPACT_ATOMS: atom_id res chain seq x y z
N MET A 1 -29.18 -46.48 -1.00
CA MET A 1 -29.29 -46.23 0.45
C MET A 1 -27.90 -46.34 1.00
N ALA A 2 -27.43 -45.27 1.64
CA ALA A 2 -26.11 -45.24 2.26
C ALA A 2 -25.94 -46.35 3.29
N GLU A 3 -24.74 -46.94 3.31
CA GLU A 3 -24.40 -48.02 4.24
C GLU A 3 -23.64 -47.50 5.47
N LYS A 4 -23.70 -48.25 6.57
CA LYS A 4 -22.96 -47.93 7.82
C LYS A 4 -21.45 -47.84 7.59
N SER A 5 -20.93 -48.72 6.73
CA SER A 5 -19.52 -48.82 6.35
C SER A 5 -18.98 -47.51 5.75
N GLU A 6 -19.86 -46.72 5.12
CA GLU A 6 -19.53 -45.43 4.50
C GLU A 6 -19.44 -44.33 5.55
N LEU A 7 -20.39 -44.31 6.51
CA LEU A 7 -20.35 -43.37 7.63
C LEU A 7 -19.12 -43.58 8.51
N LEU A 8 -18.73 -44.82 8.77
CA LEU A 8 -17.55 -45.14 9.59
C LEU A 8 -16.23 -44.58 9.02
N ARG A 9 -16.16 -44.25 7.72
CA ARG A 9 -15.00 -43.59 7.09
C ARG A 9 -14.93 -42.10 7.41
N ILE A 10 -16.00 -41.51 7.93
CA ILE A 10 -16.11 -40.10 8.25
C ILE A 10 -15.69 -39.90 9.70
N PRO A 11 -14.69 -39.05 10.00
CA PRO A 11 -14.12 -38.93 11.35
C PRO A 11 -15.14 -38.66 12.48
N VAL A 12 -16.20 -37.93 12.15
CA VAL A 12 -17.30 -37.62 13.09
C VAL A 12 -18.07 -38.88 13.52
N PHE A 13 -18.12 -39.92 12.70
CA PHE A 13 -18.86 -41.15 12.94
C PHE A 13 -17.95 -42.37 13.20
N ALA A 14 -16.63 -42.19 13.28
CA ALA A 14 -15.71 -43.29 13.56
C ALA A 14 -16.01 -43.95 14.91
N ASP A 15 -15.93 -45.29 14.98
CA ASP A 15 -16.16 -46.10 16.18
C ASP A 15 -17.57 -46.01 16.79
N VAL A 16 -18.54 -45.47 16.04
CA VAL A 16 -19.93 -45.39 16.48
C VAL A 16 -20.61 -46.77 16.38
N PRO A 17 -21.35 -47.20 17.42
CA PRO A 17 -22.10 -48.46 17.40
C PRO A 17 -23.11 -48.57 16.25
N ASP A 18 -23.26 -49.79 15.76
CA ASP A 18 -24.09 -50.13 14.60
C ASP A 18 -25.56 -49.72 14.73
N ASP A 19 -26.14 -49.83 15.92
CA ASP A 19 -27.53 -49.45 16.22
C ASP A 19 -27.73 -47.93 16.16
N GLN A 20 -26.71 -47.16 16.58
CA GLN A 20 -26.72 -45.71 16.49
C GLN A 20 -26.58 -45.23 15.04
N LEU A 21 -25.74 -45.89 14.25
CA LEU A 21 -25.61 -45.60 12.81
C LEU A 21 -26.89 -45.93 12.04
N GLU A 22 -27.54 -47.06 12.33
CA GLU A 22 -28.86 -47.39 11.76
C GLU A 22 -29.89 -46.32 12.08
N TRP A 23 -29.94 -45.91 13.34
CA TRP A 23 -30.84 -44.85 13.75
C TRP A 23 -30.53 -43.54 12.99
N PHE A 24 -29.27 -43.12 12.90
CA PHE A 24 -28.89 -41.91 12.17
C PHE A 24 -29.33 -41.97 10.70
N LEU A 25 -29.03 -43.07 10.01
CA LEU A 25 -29.42 -43.30 8.62
C LEU A 25 -30.94 -43.28 8.45
N SER A 26 -31.70 -43.84 9.40
CA SER A 26 -33.17 -43.82 9.36
C SER A 26 -33.78 -42.42 9.44
N GLN A 27 -33.02 -41.43 9.94
CA GLN A 27 -33.44 -40.04 10.02
C GLN A 27 -32.94 -39.19 8.84
N CYS A 28 -32.07 -39.73 7.99
CA CYS A 28 -31.49 -39.04 6.84
C CYS A 28 -32.31 -39.23 5.57
N GLN A 29 -32.28 -38.23 4.69
CA GLN A 29 -32.62 -38.39 3.29
C GLN A 29 -31.34 -38.41 2.45
N GLU A 30 -31.19 -39.43 1.61
CA GLU A 30 -30.09 -39.50 0.64
C GLU A 30 -30.44 -38.66 -0.60
N GLU A 31 -29.52 -37.78 -1.01
CA GLU A 31 -29.67 -36.94 -2.19
C GLU A 31 -28.53 -37.17 -3.17
N PHE A 32 -28.88 -37.27 -4.45
CA PHE A 32 -27.97 -37.45 -5.56
C PHE A 32 -27.99 -36.17 -6.41
N LEU A 33 -26.82 -35.61 -6.65
CA LEU A 33 -26.66 -34.32 -7.30
C LEU A 33 -25.76 -34.47 -8.51
N LYS A 34 -26.13 -33.83 -9.61
CA LYS A 34 -25.29 -33.72 -10.81
C LYS A 34 -24.41 -32.48 -10.72
N PRO A 35 -23.31 -32.41 -11.50
CA PRO A 35 -22.52 -31.20 -11.64
C PRO A 35 -23.40 -29.99 -11.90
N GLY A 36 -23.30 -29.00 -11.03
CA GLY A 36 -24.04 -27.78 -11.13
C GLY A 36 -25.37 -27.73 -10.36
N ASP A 37 -25.80 -28.82 -9.72
CA ASP A 37 -26.97 -28.79 -8.84
C ASP A 37 -26.63 -28.12 -7.51
N THR A 38 -27.57 -27.34 -6.97
CA THR A 38 -27.44 -26.63 -5.69
C THR A 38 -28.26 -27.35 -4.63
N TYR A 39 -27.65 -27.77 -3.52
CA TYR A 39 -28.35 -28.48 -2.45
C TYR A 39 -28.78 -27.57 -1.30
N VAL A 40 -28.25 -26.35 -1.26
CA VAL A 40 -28.68 -25.30 -0.32
C VAL A 40 -28.38 -23.93 -0.91
N GLN A 41 -29.32 -22.98 -0.81
CA GLN A 41 -29.10 -21.61 -1.31
C GLN A 41 -28.79 -20.64 -0.18
N GLN A 42 -27.96 -19.64 -0.50
CA GLN A 42 -27.71 -18.50 0.36
C GLN A 42 -29.04 -17.81 0.73
N GLY A 43 -29.24 -17.57 2.02
CA GLY A 43 -30.44 -16.95 2.57
C GLY A 43 -31.52 -17.94 3.00
N ASP A 44 -31.47 -19.20 2.59
CA ASP A 44 -32.42 -20.23 3.00
C ASP A 44 -32.42 -20.43 4.53
N PRO A 45 -33.54 -20.87 5.13
CA PRO A 45 -33.56 -21.30 6.52
C PRO A 45 -32.52 -22.39 6.81
N ALA A 46 -31.73 -22.20 7.87
CA ALA A 46 -30.69 -23.13 8.29
C ALA A 46 -31.28 -24.34 9.05
N GLU A 47 -31.88 -25.28 8.31
CA GLU A 47 -32.68 -26.38 8.88
C GLU A 47 -32.06 -27.77 8.70
N ASN A 48 -30.95 -27.88 7.98
CA ASN A 48 -30.37 -29.18 7.61
C ASN A 48 -28.87 -29.24 7.86
N MET A 49 -28.42 -30.36 8.41
CA MET A 49 -27.03 -30.79 8.39
C MET A 49 -26.83 -31.71 7.18
N PHE A 50 -25.69 -31.59 6.52
CA PHE A 50 -25.37 -32.42 5.36
C PHE A 50 -24.09 -33.20 5.62
N VAL A 51 -24.09 -34.49 5.32
CA VAL A 51 -22.89 -35.34 5.36
C VAL A 51 -22.54 -35.71 3.93
N VAL A 52 -21.35 -35.33 3.47
CA VAL A 52 -20.91 -35.60 2.11
C VAL A 52 -20.33 -37.01 2.03
N LEU A 53 -20.98 -37.90 1.28
CA LEU A 53 -20.52 -39.28 1.12
C LEU A 53 -19.55 -39.40 -0.05
N GLU A 54 -19.89 -38.79 -1.19
CA GLU A 54 -19.14 -38.89 -2.43
C GLU A 54 -19.23 -37.60 -3.24
N GLY A 55 -18.20 -37.34 -4.05
CA GLY A 55 -18.14 -36.20 -4.96
C GLY A 55 -17.41 -34.99 -4.39
N GLU A 56 -17.32 -33.96 -5.23
CA GLU A 56 -16.72 -32.68 -4.92
C GLU A 56 -17.80 -31.60 -4.97
N PHE A 57 -17.77 -30.72 -3.98
CA PHE A 57 -18.74 -29.66 -3.79
C PHE A 57 -18.01 -28.34 -3.55
N GLN A 58 -18.76 -27.25 -3.69
CA GLN A 58 -18.25 -25.91 -3.42
C GLN A 58 -19.29 -25.13 -2.62
N ALA A 59 -18.86 -24.56 -1.50
CA ALA A 59 -19.60 -23.52 -0.81
C ALA A 59 -19.24 -22.18 -1.45
N ARG A 60 -20.18 -21.50 -2.09
CA ARG A 60 -19.95 -20.24 -2.81
C ARG A 60 -21.05 -19.25 -2.54
N GLY A 61 -20.69 -18.00 -2.29
CA GLY A 61 -21.67 -16.93 -2.12
C GLY A 61 -20.99 -15.59 -1.91
N GLU A 62 -21.79 -14.60 -1.57
CA GLU A 62 -21.31 -13.26 -1.26
C GLU A 62 -21.42 -12.98 0.24
N LEU A 63 -20.32 -12.61 0.88
CA LEU A 63 -20.29 -12.21 2.28
C LEU A 63 -19.67 -10.82 2.36
N ASN A 64 -20.41 -9.86 2.93
CA ASN A 64 -19.97 -8.46 3.10
C ASN A 64 -19.47 -7.79 1.79
N GLY A 65 -20.10 -8.07 0.65
CA GLY A 65 -19.71 -7.49 -0.65
C GLY A 65 -18.66 -8.29 -1.43
N GLU A 66 -18.17 -9.42 -0.90
CA GLU A 66 -17.11 -10.21 -1.51
C GLU A 66 -17.57 -11.62 -1.87
N THR A 67 -17.16 -12.08 -3.05
CA THR A 67 -17.39 -13.47 -3.47
C THR A 67 -16.39 -14.39 -2.77
N ILE A 68 -16.90 -15.30 -1.96
CA ILE A 68 -16.12 -16.36 -1.28
C ILE A 68 -16.46 -17.72 -1.87
N ALA A 69 -15.46 -18.61 -1.93
CA ALA A 69 -15.62 -19.97 -2.41
C ALA A 69 -14.71 -20.93 -1.65
N PHE A 70 -15.29 -21.97 -1.04
CA PHE A 70 -14.57 -23.01 -0.30
C PHE A 70 -14.86 -24.38 -0.90
N PRO A 71 -13.85 -25.25 -1.08
CA PRO A 71 -14.09 -26.62 -1.49
C PRO A 71 -14.72 -27.39 -0.32
N ILE A 72 -15.62 -28.30 -0.66
CA ILE A 72 -16.20 -29.30 0.25
C ILE A 72 -15.95 -30.67 -0.40
N LYS A 73 -15.42 -31.61 0.37
CA LYS A 73 -15.05 -32.95 -0.11
C LYS A 73 -15.83 -34.06 0.60
N ALA A 74 -15.76 -35.26 0.04
CA ALA A 74 -16.24 -36.47 0.72
C ALA A 74 -15.65 -36.58 2.14
N GLY A 75 -16.52 -36.89 3.10
CA GLY A 75 -16.20 -36.91 4.53
C GLY A 75 -16.45 -35.59 5.27
N ASP A 76 -16.72 -34.49 4.57
CA ASP A 76 -17.07 -33.25 5.24
C ASP A 76 -18.52 -33.27 5.74
N VAL A 77 -18.73 -32.64 6.89
CA VAL A 77 -20.07 -32.37 7.44
C VAL A 77 -20.35 -30.87 7.33
N THR A 78 -21.40 -30.48 6.61
CA THR A 78 -21.77 -29.08 6.33
C THR A 78 -23.18 -28.74 6.81
N GLY A 79 -23.63 -27.51 6.55
CA GLY A 79 -24.93 -27.03 7.01
C GLY A 79 -24.94 -26.65 8.50
N VAL A 80 -26.13 -26.69 9.10
CA VAL A 80 -26.31 -26.37 10.54
C VAL A 80 -25.82 -27.55 11.38
N LEU A 81 -25.12 -27.26 12.48
CA LEU A 81 -24.60 -28.26 13.41
C LEU A 81 -25.33 -28.14 14.76
N PRO A 82 -25.31 -29.19 15.62
CA PRO A 82 -25.87 -29.10 16.96
C PRO A 82 -25.38 -27.87 17.73
N PHE A 83 -26.29 -27.19 18.41
CA PHE A 83 -26.05 -25.94 19.16
C PHE A 83 -25.61 -24.72 18.33
N SER A 84 -25.54 -24.84 17.00
CA SER A 84 -25.25 -23.70 16.12
C SER A 84 -26.32 -22.62 16.25
N ARG A 85 -25.87 -21.36 16.24
CA ARG A 85 -26.77 -20.19 16.20
C ARG A 85 -27.16 -19.79 14.79
N MET A 86 -26.68 -20.51 13.77
CA MET A 86 -26.98 -20.21 12.37
C MET A 86 -28.49 -20.29 12.11
N LYS A 87 -29.07 -19.19 11.60
CA LYS A 87 -30.50 -19.10 11.27
C LYS A 87 -30.77 -19.12 9.77
N ARG A 88 -29.83 -18.60 8.99
CA ARG A 88 -29.85 -18.60 7.53
C ARG A 88 -28.55 -19.14 7.00
N VAL A 89 -28.61 -19.74 5.83
CA VAL A 89 -27.47 -20.25 5.11
C VAL A 89 -26.62 -19.07 4.60
N PRO A 90 -25.35 -18.95 5.00
CA PRO A 90 -24.53 -17.79 4.67
C PRO A 90 -24.05 -17.79 3.21
N ILE A 91 -23.85 -18.97 2.63
CA ILE A 91 -23.38 -19.17 1.25
C ILE A 91 -24.00 -20.44 0.65
N SER A 92 -24.21 -20.46 -0.65
CA SER A 92 -24.83 -21.58 -1.36
C SER A 92 -23.88 -22.78 -1.45
N GLY A 93 -24.41 -23.99 -1.39
CA GLY A 93 -23.67 -25.23 -1.61
C GLY A 93 -24.03 -25.87 -2.95
N ARG A 94 -23.04 -26.11 -3.80
CA ARG A 94 -23.24 -26.64 -5.16
C ARG A 94 -22.34 -27.83 -5.45
N ALA A 95 -22.85 -28.82 -6.17
CA ALA A 95 -22.08 -29.94 -6.66
C ALA A 95 -21.17 -29.52 -7.82
N VAL A 96 -19.90 -29.90 -7.75
CA VAL A 96 -18.89 -29.69 -8.82
C VAL A 96 -18.79 -30.94 -9.69
N SER A 97 -18.89 -32.13 -9.08
CA SER A 97 -18.99 -33.42 -9.76
C SER A 97 -20.32 -34.12 -9.42
N ASN A 98 -20.55 -35.33 -9.95
CA ASN A 98 -21.65 -36.15 -9.45
C ASN A 98 -21.42 -36.40 -7.95
N GLY A 99 -22.39 -36.05 -7.12
CA GLY A 99 -22.26 -36.05 -5.68
C GLY A 99 -23.39 -36.79 -4.99
N ARG A 100 -23.08 -37.31 -3.79
CA ARG A 100 -24.03 -38.00 -2.92
C ARG A 100 -23.90 -37.49 -1.50
N LEU A 101 -25.01 -37.07 -0.93
CA LEU A 101 -25.05 -36.52 0.41
C LEU A 101 -26.20 -37.10 1.24
N LEU A 102 -26.04 -37.08 2.55
CA LEU A 102 -27.12 -37.32 3.50
C LEU A 102 -27.59 -35.99 4.07
N ARG A 103 -28.88 -35.72 3.96
CA ARG A 103 -29.55 -34.59 4.59
C ARG A 103 -30.19 -35.02 5.90
N PHE A 104 -29.71 -34.49 7.02
CA PHE A 104 -30.24 -34.73 8.36
C PHE A 104 -30.99 -33.49 8.88
N PRO A 105 -32.29 -33.59 9.23
CA PRO A 105 -33.07 -32.45 9.70
C PRO A 105 -32.63 -31.96 11.10
N SER A 106 -32.44 -30.65 11.27
CA SER A 106 -32.03 -30.04 12.55
C SER A 106 -33.07 -30.23 13.66
N ALA A 107 -34.35 -30.41 13.29
CA ALA A 107 -35.43 -30.77 14.21
C ALA A 107 -35.17 -32.10 14.95
N LYS A 108 -34.26 -32.95 14.43
CA LYS A 108 -33.86 -34.22 15.05
C LYS A 108 -32.60 -34.11 15.92
N PHE A 109 -31.99 -32.92 16.04
CA PHE A 109 -30.81 -32.72 16.89
C PHE A 109 -31.04 -33.05 18.37
N PRO A 110 -32.20 -32.78 19.00
CA PRO A 110 -32.43 -33.21 20.38
C PRO A 110 -32.29 -34.73 20.56
N GLN A 111 -32.79 -35.52 19.61
CA GLN A 111 -32.62 -36.98 19.64
C GLN A 111 -31.17 -37.39 19.31
N LEU A 112 -30.50 -36.69 18.37
CA LEU A 112 -29.10 -36.94 18.03
C LEU A 112 -28.20 -36.77 19.26
N VAL A 113 -28.40 -35.69 20.02
CA VAL A 113 -27.65 -35.39 21.25
C VAL A 113 -27.86 -36.48 22.30
N GLN A 114 -29.08 -36.98 22.45
CA GLN A 114 -29.40 -38.03 23.43
C GLN A 114 -28.87 -39.41 23.02
N LYS A 115 -28.97 -39.78 21.74
CA LYS A 115 -28.61 -41.12 21.25
C LYS A 115 -27.14 -41.26 20.86
N MET A 116 -26.50 -40.17 20.45
CA MET A 116 -25.15 -40.15 19.89
C MET A 116 -24.32 -38.99 20.51
N PRO A 117 -24.08 -39.00 21.83
CA PRO A 117 -23.37 -37.92 22.52
C PRO A 117 -21.92 -37.75 22.05
N GLU A 118 -21.23 -38.82 21.66
CA GLU A 118 -19.87 -38.76 21.14
C GLU A 118 -19.82 -38.08 19.76
N VAL A 119 -20.71 -38.45 18.85
CA VAL A 119 -20.87 -37.78 17.54
C VAL A 119 -21.19 -36.31 17.74
N THR A 120 -22.08 -35.99 18.67
CA THR A 120 -22.42 -34.61 19.03
C THR A 120 -21.19 -33.82 19.48
N THR A 121 -20.36 -34.42 20.34
CA THR A 121 -19.11 -33.79 20.81
C THR A 121 -18.15 -33.52 19.64
N ARG A 122 -17.99 -34.47 18.71
CA ARG A 122 -17.16 -34.30 17.52
C ARG A 122 -17.70 -33.23 16.57
N LEU A 123 -19.03 -33.15 16.39
CA LEU A 123 -19.69 -32.10 15.60
C LEU A 123 -19.49 -30.70 16.22
N VAL A 124 -19.51 -30.57 17.54
CA VAL A 124 -19.19 -29.30 18.24
C VAL A 124 -17.72 -28.92 18.07
N GLY A 125 -16.81 -29.89 18.11
CA GLY A 125 -15.41 -29.70 17.77
C GLY A 125 -15.24 -29.14 16.35
N LEU A 126 -15.87 -29.79 15.37
CA LEU A 126 -15.88 -29.36 13.97
C LEU A 126 -16.45 -27.95 13.79
N MET A 127 -17.50 -27.59 14.53
CA MET A 127 -18.03 -26.22 14.55
C MET A 127 -16.99 -25.22 15.06
N SER A 128 -16.27 -25.55 16.13
CA SER A 128 -15.24 -24.70 16.73
C SER A 128 -14.06 -24.48 15.78
N ASP A 129 -13.65 -25.54 15.06
CA ASP A 129 -12.60 -25.45 14.04
C ASP A 129 -13.04 -24.58 12.87
N ARG A 130 -14.27 -24.74 12.38
CA ARG A 130 -14.85 -23.88 11.34
C ARG A 130 -14.86 -22.40 11.74
N ILE A 131 -15.21 -22.09 12.98
CA ILE A 131 -15.17 -20.70 13.50
C ILE A 131 -13.73 -20.19 13.47
N ARG A 132 -12.76 -20.96 13.98
CA ARG A 132 -11.35 -20.58 14.00
C ARG A 132 -10.80 -20.34 12.59
N GLU A 133 -11.12 -21.20 11.64
CA GLU A 133 -10.70 -21.05 10.25
C GLU A 133 -11.28 -19.80 9.59
N THR A 134 -12.58 -19.54 9.81
CA THR A 134 -13.25 -18.35 9.27
C THR A 134 -12.62 -17.07 9.83
N THR A 135 -12.42 -17.00 11.15
CA THR A 135 -11.78 -15.84 11.80
C THR A 135 -10.33 -15.64 11.32
N ARG A 136 -9.56 -16.71 11.12
CA ARG A 136 -8.20 -16.62 10.57
C ARG A 136 -8.21 -16.05 9.16
N PHE A 137 -9.13 -16.51 8.31
CA PHE A 137 -9.29 -16.01 6.96
C PHE A 137 -9.65 -14.52 6.94
N GLU A 138 -10.60 -14.11 7.77
CA GLU A 138 -10.98 -12.70 7.95
C GLU A 138 -9.80 -11.83 8.40
N GLN A 139 -9.06 -12.27 9.44
CA GLN A 139 -7.89 -11.55 9.94
C GLN A 139 -6.77 -11.43 8.89
N GLN A 140 -6.49 -12.52 8.16
CA GLN A 140 -5.49 -12.50 7.10
C GLN A 140 -5.89 -11.55 5.97
N ARG A 141 -7.18 -11.52 5.62
CA ARG A 141 -7.71 -10.61 4.61
C ARG A 141 -7.64 -9.15 5.05
N ASP A 142 -8.03 -8.85 6.29
CA ASP A 142 -7.98 -7.48 6.83
C ASP A 142 -6.53 -6.96 6.87
N ARG A 143 -5.56 -7.83 7.18
CA ARG A 143 -4.13 -7.53 7.08
C ARG A 143 -3.72 -7.21 5.64
N LEU A 144 -4.12 -8.02 4.66
CA LEU A 144 -3.79 -7.77 3.26
C LEU A 144 -4.42 -6.46 2.73
N ALA A 145 -5.66 -6.17 3.12
CA ALA A 145 -6.33 -4.93 2.76
C ALA A 145 -5.64 -3.70 3.37
N SER A 146 -5.24 -3.79 4.65
CA SER A 146 -4.46 -2.75 5.32
C SER A 146 -3.11 -2.54 4.65
N LEU A 147 -2.38 -3.63 4.39
CA LEU A 147 -1.09 -3.60 3.70
C LEU A 147 -1.21 -2.99 2.29
N GLY A 148 -2.28 -3.31 1.56
CA GLY A 148 -2.53 -2.73 0.24
C GLY A 148 -2.72 -1.21 0.27
N LYS A 149 -3.49 -0.70 1.25
CA LYS A 149 -3.67 0.76 1.45
C LYS A 149 -2.36 1.45 1.82
N LEU A 150 -1.60 0.87 2.75
CA LEU A 150 -0.30 1.40 3.15
C LEU A 150 0.70 1.37 1.99
N SER A 151 0.76 0.28 1.23
CA SER A 151 1.64 0.15 0.06
C SER A 151 1.33 1.19 -1.01
N ALA A 152 0.05 1.46 -1.29
CA ALA A 152 -0.35 2.49 -2.23
C ALA A 152 0.05 3.91 -1.75
N GLY A 153 -0.18 4.20 -0.46
CA GLY A 153 0.25 5.47 0.15
C GLY A 153 1.77 5.65 0.11
N LEU A 154 2.51 4.61 0.50
CA LEU A 154 3.98 4.61 0.47
C LEU A 154 4.55 4.76 -0.94
N ALA A 155 3.95 4.08 -1.92
CA ALA A 155 4.35 4.23 -3.31
C ALA A 155 4.16 5.67 -3.80
N HIS A 156 3.07 6.33 -3.38
CA HIS A 156 2.84 7.73 -3.68
C HIS A 156 3.88 8.64 -3.00
N GLU A 157 4.10 8.45 -1.69
CA GLU A 157 5.07 9.23 -0.92
C GLU A 157 6.51 9.06 -1.39
N LEU A 158 6.89 7.89 -1.91
CA LEU A 158 8.21 7.64 -2.51
C LEU A 158 8.33 8.23 -3.92
N ASN A 159 7.27 8.13 -4.73
CA ASN A 159 7.28 8.65 -6.11
C ASN A 159 7.42 10.17 -6.16
N ASN A 160 6.92 10.89 -5.15
CA ASN A 160 7.00 12.34 -5.08
C ASN A 160 8.45 12.88 -5.09
N PRO A 161 9.31 12.55 -4.09
CA PRO A 161 10.71 12.98 -4.10
C PRO A 161 11.51 12.34 -5.25
N ALA A 162 11.22 11.10 -5.66
CA ALA A 162 11.90 10.48 -6.80
C ALA A 162 11.66 11.25 -8.10
N SER A 163 10.42 11.71 -8.32
CA SER A 163 10.06 12.51 -9.48
C SER A 163 10.69 13.90 -9.42
N ALA A 164 10.78 14.52 -8.24
CA ALA A 164 11.47 15.79 -8.04
C ALA A 164 12.97 15.66 -8.37
N ALA A 165 13.68 14.71 -7.77
CA ALA A 165 15.09 14.42 -8.07
C ALA A 165 15.33 14.18 -9.56
N LYS A 166 14.46 13.39 -10.22
CA LYS A 166 14.56 13.11 -11.66
C LYS A 166 14.40 14.38 -12.50
N ARG A 167 13.44 15.26 -12.17
CA ARG A 167 13.24 16.54 -12.86
C ARG A 167 14.43 17.46 -12.66
N ALA A 168 14.89 17.62 -11.42
CA ALA A 168 16.05 18.45 -11.09
C ALA A 168 17.31 17.98 -11.83
N ALA A 169 17.57 16.66 -11.87
CA ALA A 169 18.69 16.09 -12.64
C ALA A 169 18.56 16.32 -14.16
N SER A 170 17.34 16.34 -14.71
CA SER A 170 17.10 16.65 -16.12
C SER A 170 17.37 18.13 -16.43
N GLN A 171 16.91 19.04 -15.56
CA GLN A 171 17.17 20.47 -15.68
C GLN A 171 18.67 20.78 -15.52
N LEU A 172 19.36 20.10 -14.61
CA LEU A 172 20.79 20.27 -14.36
C LEU A 172 21.60 20.02 -15.64
N ARG A 173 21.25 19.00 -16.43
CA ARG A 173 21.90 18.75 -17.73
C ARG A 173 21.76 19.92 -18.70
N GLN A 174 20.62 20.61 -18.70
CA GLN A 174 20.40 21.77 -19.56
C GLN A 174 21.21 22.97 -19.08
N ILE A 175 21.24 23.22 -17.76
CA ILE A 175 21.97 24.35 -17.19
C ILE A 175 23.49 24.14 -17.28
N LEU A 176 24.00 22.91 -17.15
CA LEU A 176 25.40 22.59 -17.42
C LEU A 176 25.85 22.95 -18.85
N LYS A 177 24.93 22.89 -19.83
CA LYS A 177 25.21 23.41 -21.17
C LYS A 177 25.23 24.95 -21.18
N LYS A 178 24.25 25.60 -20.53
CA LYS A 178 24.19 27.07 -20.44
C LYS A 178 25.41 27.69 -19.76
N ILE A 179 25.88 27.12 -18.64
CA ILE A 179 27.06 27.63 -17.93
C ILE A 179 28.32 27.49 -18.77
N LYS A 180 28.43 26.44 -19.60
CA LYS A 180 29.55 26.28 -20.53
C LYS A 180 29.56 27.42 -21.55
N ASP A 181 28.41 27.70 -22.17
CA ASP A 181 28.26 28.77 -23.15
C ASP A 181 28.52 30.15 -22.51
N ALA A 182 27.97 30.39 -21.31
CA ALA A 182 28.18 31.62 -20.54
C ALA A 182 29.65 31.80 -20.10
N SER A 183 30.32 30.72 -19.71
CA SER A 183 31.75 30.72 -19.36
C SER A 183 32.63 31.05 -20.57
N HIS A 184 32.31 30.50 -21.75
CA HIS A 184 33.02 30.87 -22.99
C HIS A 184 32.79 32.33 -23.36
N GLU A 185 31.58 32.84 -23.21
CA GLU A 185 31.25 34.24 -23.53
C GLU A 185 31.95 35.22 -22.59
N LEU A 186 31.98 34.93 -21.28
CA LEU A 186 32.73 35.72 -20.31
C LEU A 186 34.24 35.63 -20.56
N GLY A 187 34.74 34.45 -20.93
CA GLY A 187 36.16 34.21 -21.21
C GLY A 187 36.70 34.94 -22.44
N ARG A 188 35.83 35.42 -23.35
CA ARG A 188 36.20 36.28 -24.48
C ARG A 188 36.43 37.74 -24.08
N ARG A 189 36.08 38.13 -22.86
CA ARG A 189 36.18 39.50 -22.37
C ARG A 189 37.56 39.74 -21.75
N GLU A 190 38.13 40.91 -22.00
CA GLU A 190 39.38 41.33 -21.38
C GLU A 190 39.11 41.79 -19.93
N LEU A 191 39.22 40.85 -19.00
CA LEU A 191 39.05 41.11 -17.56
C LEU A 191 40.40 41.31 -16.88
N THR A 192 40.53 42.42 -16.14
CA THR A 192 41.64 42.64 -15.20
C THR A 192 41.56 41.67 -14.02
N ALA A 193 42.68 41.45 -13.32
CA ALA A 193 42.69 40.56 -12.15
C ALA A 193 41.67 40.97 -11.05
N PRO A 194 41.52 42.26 -10.69
CA PRO A 194 40.49 42.70 -9.74
C PRO A 194 39.06 42.40 -10.21
N GLN A 195 38.77 42.60 -11.50
CA GLN A 195 37.45 42.31 -12.06
C GLN A 195 37.10 40.81 -12.03
N ARG A 196 38.09 39.93 -12.28
CA ARG A 196 37.90 38.47 -12.15
C ARG A 196 37.58 38.07 -10.71
N ALA A 197 38.34 38.61 -9.76
CA ALA A 197 38.15 38.33 -8.34
C ALA A 197 36.76 38.79 -7.85
N GLU A 198 36.28 39.96 -8.30
CA GLU A 198 34.94 40.45 -7.95
C GLU A 198 33.83 39.50 -8.44
N ILE A 199 33.92 39.05 -9.69
CA ILE A 199 32.95 38.11 -10.27
C ILE A 199 32.95 36.78 -9.51
N GLU A 200 34.12 36.26 -9.16
CA GLU A 200 34.27 35.00 -8.42
C GLU A 200 33.74 35.14 -6.98
N ASN A 201 34.01 36.26 -6.31
CA ASN A 201 33.48 36.54 -4.97
C ASN A 201 31.95 36.59 -4.96
N LEU A 202 31.34 37.26 -5.95
CA LEU A 202 29.88 37.32 -6.08
C LEU A 202 29.28 35.95 -6.35
N GLU A 203 29.86 35.18 -7.27
CA GLU A 203 29.43 33.81 -7.55
C GLU A 203 29.46 32.93 -6.30
N ASN A 204 30.57 32.95 -5.54
CA ASN A 204 30.71 32.20 -4.30
C ASN A 204 29.67 32.65 -3.26
N SER A 205 29.44 33.96 -3.13
CA SER A 205 28.46 34.50 -2.18
C SER A 205 27.03 34.07 -2.50
N PHE A 206 26.68 33.93 -3.78
CA PHE A 206 25.34 33.56 -4.20
C PHE A 206 25.12 32.04 -4.20
N THR A 207 26.16 31.25 -4.46
CA THR A 207 26.08 29.78 -4.47
C THR A 207 26.12 29.17 -3.07
N GLN A 208 26.82 29.81 -2.11
CA GLN A 208 26.92 29.34 -0.72
C GLN A 208 25.83 29.91 0.20
N ARG A 209 24.86 30.64 -0.37
CA ARG A 209 23.84 31.28 0.45
C ARG A 209 22.91 30.24 1.06
N GLU A 210 23.01 30.08 2.37
CA GLU A 210 22.10 29.27 3.17
C GLU A 210 21.06 30.16 3.86
N GLY A 211 19.78 29.79 3.75
CA GLY A 211 18.68 30.49 4.40
C GLY A 211 17.32 30.15 3.79
N PRO A 212 16.23 30.33 4.55
CA PRO A 212 14.89 30.16 3.99
C PRO A 212 14.70 31.16 2.84
N PRO A 213 14.01 30.76 1.75
CA PRO A 213 13.65 31.70 0.70
C PRO A 213 12.83 32.85 1.29
N PRO A 214 12.95 34.07 0.72
CA PRO A 214 12.12 35.19 1.14
C PRO A 214 10.63 34.85 0.97
N ASP A 215 9.78 35.49 1.78
CA ASP A 215 8.34 35.39 1.58
C ASP A 215 7.93 35.96 0.21
N THR A 216 6.72 35.63 -0.22
CA THR A 216 6.20 35.98 -1.55
C THR A 216 6.19 37.48 -1.83
N LEU A 217 5.93 38.32 -0.83
CA LEU A 217 5.88 39.78 -1.02
C LEU A 217 7.29 40.33 -1.15
N THR A 218 8.18 39.93 -0.24
CA THR A 218 9.59 40.30 -0.26
C THR A 218 10.26 39.86 -1.57
N ALA A 219 9.98 38.65 -2.06
CA ALA A 219 10.50 38.17 -3.34
C ALA A 219 10.00 39.00 -4.53
N SER A 220 8.72 39.41 -4.53
CA SER A 220 8.14 40.25 -5.59
C SER A 220 8.76 41.65 -5.59
N ASP A 221 8.91 42.27 -4.42
CA ASP A 221 9.52 43.59 -4.28
C ASP A 221 10.99 43.56 -4.74
N MET A 222 11.72 42.50 -4.39
CA MET A 222 13.10 42.29 -4.82
C MET A 222 13.19 42.06 -6.33
N GLU A 223 12.28 41.29 -6.93
CA GLU A 223 12.23 41.07 -8.38
C GLU A 223 12.09 42.39 -9.13
N GLU A 224 11.18 43.26 -8.71
CA GLU A 224 10.96 44.57 -9.34
C GLU A 224 12.20 45.48 -9.21
N GLN A 225 12.83 45.49 -8.03
CA GLN A 225 14.04 46.28 -7.81
C GLN A 225 15.23 45.78 -8.64
N ILE A 226 15.41 44.46 -8.76
CA ILE A 226 16.44 43.86 -9.61
C ILE A 226 16.16 44.17 -11.08
N ASP A 227 14.92 44.01 -11.55
CA ASP A 227 14.57 44.31 -12.95
C ASP A 227 14.81 45.79 -13.30
N SER A 228 14.44 46.69 -12.39
CA SER A 228 14.70 48.13 -12.54
C SER A 228 16.20 48.45 -12.62
N LEU A 229 17.01 47.84 -11.75
CA LEU A 229 18.48 47.97 -11.77
C LEU A 229 19.08 47.43 -13.07
N LEU A 230 18.64 46.27 -13.54
CA LEU A 230 19.14 45.70 -14.80
C LEU A 230 18.81 46.61 -15.99
N ARG A 231 17.59 47.17 -16.05
CA ARG A 231 17.18 48.09 -17.11
C ARG A 231 17.95 49.40 -17.09
N SER A 232 18.26 49.96 -15.91
CA SER A 232 19.02 51.22 -15.80
C SER A 232 20.44 51.07 -16.38
N HIS A 233 21.00 49.85 -16.34
CA HIS A 233 22.27 49.48 -16.97
C HIS A 233 22.13 48.87 -18.38
N GLY A 234 21.00 49.09 -19.05
CA GLY A 234 20.75 48.72 -20.45
C GLY A 234 20.39 47.25 -20.69
N GLN A 235 20.15 46.47 -19.63
CA GLN A 235 19.76 45.05 -19.73
C GLN A 235 18.24 44.92 -19.72
N THR A 236 17.61 45.02 -20.89
CA THR A 236 16.13 45.07 -21.00
C THR A 236 15.46 43.71 -21.19
N ASP A 237 16.24 42.64 -21.42
CA ASP A 237 15.76 41.30 -21.76
C ASP A 237 15.97 40.25 -20.65
N LEU A 238 16.39 40.66 -19.44
CA LEU A 238 16.77 39.76 -18.34
C LEU A 238 15.70 39.58 -17.25
N TRP A 239 14.44 39.87 -17.53
CA TRP A 239 13.34 39.79 -16.54
C TRP A 239 13.20 38.43 -15.84
N GLN A 240 13.39 37.31 -16.56
CA GLN A 240 13.36 35.96 -15.95
C GLN A 240 14.47 35.77 -14.91
N LEU A 241 15.63 36.34 -15.18
CA LEU A 241 16.79 36.27 -14.30
C LEU A 241 16.57 37.12 -13.05
N SER A 242 15.88 38.27 -13.16
CA SER A 242 15.45 39.06 -12.00
C SER A 242 14.61 38.22 -11.03
N ALA A 243 13.60 37.50 -11.55
CA ALA A 243 12.73 36.64 -10.75
C ALA A 243 13.51 35.49 -10.07
N ASP A 244 14.44 34.86 -10.80
CA ASP A 244 15.25 33.76 -10.28
C ASP A 244 16.21 34.21 -9.17
N LEU A 245 16.83 35.39 -9.32
CA LEU A 245 17.73 35.97 -8.31
C LEU A 245 16.94 36.42 -7.07
N ALA A 246 15.77 37.04 -7.26
CA ALA A 246 14.92 37.51 -6.16
C ALA A 246 14.40 36.35 -5.29
N ARG A 247 13.95 35.25 -5.91
CA ARG A 247 13.55 34.02 -5.18
C ARG A 247 14.66 33.43 -4.33
N ARG A 248 15.92 33.79 -4.59
CA ARG A 248 17.11 33.38 -3.83
C ARG A 248 17.56 34.41 -2.80
N GLY A 249 16.80 35.50 -2.65
CA GLY A 249 17.13 36.57 -1.73
C GLY A 249 18.36 37.38 -2.17
N ILE A 250 18.80 37.29 -3.43
CA ILE A 250 19.90 38.11 -3.93
C ILE A 250 19.43 39.56 -4.00
N THR A 251 20.13 40.46 -3.31
CA THR A 251 19.70 41.85 -3.20
C THR A 251 20.16 42.67 -4.40
N PRO A 252 19.40 43.70 -4.82
CA PRO A 252 19.84 44.62 -5.87
C PRO A 252 21.21 45.23 -5.58
N ALA A 253 21.45 45.62 -4.32
CA ALA A 253 22.73 46.18 -3.87
C ALA A 253 23.93 45.23 -4.10
N ALA A 254 23.72 43.90 -4.04
CA ALA A 254 24.78 42.93 -4.32
C ALA A 254 25.11 42.84 -5.81
N LEU A 255 24.21 43.25 -6.70
CA LEU A 255 24.43 43.27 -8.15
C LEU A 255 25.02 44.61 -8.64
N GLU A 256 24.87 45.67 -7.86
CA GLU A 256 25.30 47.01 -8.26
C GLU A 256 26.83 47.14 -8.40
N SER A 257 27.60 46.38 -7.60
CA SER A 257 29.07 46.34 -7.70
C SER A 257 29.57 45.77 -9.03
N LEU A 258 28.81 44.87 -9.69
CA LEU A 258 29.14 44.36 -11.03
C LEU A 258 29.10 45.48 -12.06
N PHE A 259 28.06 46.31 -12.04
CA PHE A 259 27.87 47.37 -13.02
C PHE A 259 28.74 48.60 -12.75
N ALA A 260 29.17 48.81 -11.50
CA ALA A 260 30.14 49.86 -11.16
C ALA A 260 31.55 49.58 -11.71
N ASN A 261 31.94 48.31 -11.79
CA ASN A 261 33.31 47.89 -12.09
C ASN A 261 33.51 47.28 -13.50
N LEU A 262 32.42 47.00 -14.22
CA LEU A 262 32.44 46.35 -15.53
C LEU A 262 31.63 47.15 -16.55
N GLU A 263 32.09 47.13 -17.81
CA GLU A 263 31.27 47.58 -18.93
C GLU A 263 30.00 46.73 -19.06
N ALA A 264 28.91 47.34 -19.54
CA ALA A 264 27.58 46.72 -19.57
C ALA A 264 27.56 45.32 -20.23
N ALA A 265 28.28 45.12 -21.34
CA ALA A 265 28.34 43.83 -22.02
C ALA A 265 29.08 42.75 -21.19
N THR A 266 30.11 43.15 -20.46
CA THR A 266 30.91 42.27 -19.59
C THR A 266 30.13 41.94 -18.30
N ALA A 267 29.47 42.94 -17.70
CA ALA A 267 28.56 42.74 -16.57
C ALA A 267 27.44 41.76 -16.92
N ARG A 268 26.83 41.88 -18.11
CA ARG A 268 25.83 40.94 -18.62
C ARG A 268 26.37 39.51 -18.71
N ALA A 269 27.54 39.33 -19.32
CA ALA A 269 28.16 38.01 -19.45
C ALA A 269 28.47 37.38 -18.08
N ALA A 270 28.95 38.18 -17.13
CA ALA A 270 29.20 37.74 -15.76
C ALA A 270 27.90 37.34 -15.05
N LEU A 271 26.85 38.16 -15.15
CA LEU A 271 25.56 37.92 -14.52
C LEU A 271 24.89 36.64 -15.03
N ILE A 272 24.90 36.40 -16.34
CA ILE A 272 24.35 35.17 -16.93
C ILE A 272 25.11 33.94 -16.44
N ARG A 273 26.44 34.01 -16.33
CA ARG A 273 27.26 32.91 -15.82
C ARG A 273 26.98 32.65 -14.34
N ILE A 274 26.97 33.69 -13.52
CA ILE A 274 26.67 33.60 -12.09
C ILE A 274 25.29 32.98 -11.87
N ALA A 275 24.26 33.48 -12.56
CA ALA A 275 22.91 32.92 -12.43
C ALA A 275 22.83 31.44 -12.79
N ALA A 276 23.56 31.00 -13.83
CA ALA A 276 23.65 29.59 -14.19
C ALA A 276 24.35 28.75 -13.10
N SER A 277 25.40 29.27 -12.46
CA SER A 277 26.09 28.60 -11.35
C SER A 277 25.20 28.45 -10.12
N VAL A 278 24.43 29.49 -9.79
CA VAL A 278 23.48 29.45 -8.67
C VAL A 278 22.33 28.47 -8.97
N GLU A 279 21.89 28.38 -10.23
CA GLU A 279 20.89 27.37 -10.65
C GLU A 279 21.43 25.93 -10.54
N ILE A 280 22.69 25.71 -10.86
CA ILE A 280 23.35 24.40 -10.65
C ILE A 280 23.36 24.04 -9.17
N ALA A 281 23.77 24.95 -8.29
CA ALA A 281 23.80 24.72 -6.84
C ALA A 281 22.40 24.36 -6.31
N ASN A 282 21.36 25.08 -6.75
CA ASN A 282 19.99 24.82 -6.36
C ASN A 282 19.48 23.44 -6.80
N LEU A 283 19.71 23.06 -8.05
CA LEU A 283 19.27 21.78 -8.57
C LEU A 283 20.00 20.62 -7.89
N LEU A 284 21.28 20.80 -7.53
CA LEU A 284 22.03 19.83 -6.73
C LEU A 284 21.41 19.67 -5.32
N ASN A 285 21.10 20.78 -4.64
CA ASN A 285 20.44 20.75 -3.34
C ASN A 285 19.05 20.08 -3.39
N GLU A 286 18.26 20.30 -4.46
CA GLU A 286 16.96 19.65 -4.64
C GLU A 286 17.10 18.13 -4.84
N ILE A 287 18.11 17.69 -5.60
CA ILE A 287 18.42 16.26 -5.76
C ILE A 287 18.83 15.66 -4.41
N GLU A 288 19.74 16.30 -3.69
CA GLU A 288 20.20 15.84 -2.38
C GLU A 288 19.04 15.73 -1.39
N SER A 289 18.26 16.79 -1.21
CA SER A 289 17.09 16.81 -0.32
C SER A 289 16.07 15.73 -0.68
N SER A 290 15.78 15.57 -1.97
CA SER A 290 14.85 14.54 -2.46
C SER A 290 15.36 13.12 -2.19
N THR A 291 16.65 12.87 -2.41
CA THR A 291 17.25 11.55 -2.17
C THR A 291 17.41 11.22 -0.69
N SER A 292 17.69 12.23 0.16
CA SER A 292 17.66 12.08 1.61
C SER A 292 16.27 11.68 2.08
N ARG A 293 15.24 12.39 1.61
CA ARG A 293 13.84 12.09 1.97
C ARG A 293 13.39 10.69 1.55
N ILE A 294 13.86 10.19 0.39
CA ILE A 294 13.64 8.79 -0.01
C ILE A 294 14.28 7.84 1.00
N SER A 295 15.52 8.11 1.41
CA SER A 295 16.25 7.27 2.36
C SER A 295 15.56 7.25 3.73
N ASP A 296 15.11 8.41 4.22
CA ASP A 296 14.37 8.55 5.48
C ASP A 296 13.05 7.78 5.44
N LEU A 297 12.30 7.88 4.34
CA LEU A 297 11.06 7.11 4.14
C LEU A 297 11.34 5.59 4.15
N VAL A 298 12.39 5.13 3.47
CA VAL A 298 12.75 3.70 3.45
C VAL A 298 13.17 3.20 4.84
N LEU A 299 13.90 4.00 5.62
CA LEU A 299 14.27 3.67 7.00
C LEU A 299 13.03 3.55 7.89
N ALA A 300 12.13 4.54 7.83
CA ALA A 300 10.88 4.53 8.60
C ALA A 300 10.01 3.30 8.30
N ILE A 301 9.94 2.87 7.03
CA ILE A 301 9.20 1.65 6.63
C ILE A 301 9.83 0.40 7.23
N LYS A 302 11.17 0.30 7.22
CA LYS A 302 11.87 -0.87 7.79
C LYS A 302 11.59 -1.00 9.28
N GLU A 303 11.66 0.08 10.05
CA GLU A 303 11.37 0.08 11.49
C GLU A 303 9.94 -0.41 11.78
N TYR A 304 8.95 0.07 11.01
CA TYR A 304 7.56 -0.36 11.16
C TYR A 304 7.37 -1.86 10.83
N THR A 305 7.99 -2.34 9.76
CA THR A 305 7.88 -3.75 9.34
C THR A 305 8.52 -4.73 10.34
N TYR A 306 9.56 -4.30 11.07
CA TYR A 306 10.22 -5.11 12.09
C TYR A 306 9.47 -5.13 13.43
N MET A 307 8.73 -4.08 13.81
CA MET A 307 7.90 -4.09 15.03
C MET A 307 6.77 -5.13 14.96
N ASP A 308 6.13 -5.28 13.79
CA ASP A 308 5.04 -6.25 13.56
C ASP A 308 5.52 -7.72 13.49
N GLN A 309 6.82 -7.97 13.47
CA GLN A 309 7.41 -9.32 13.52
C GLN A 309 7.73 -9.80 14.94
N SER A 310 7.40 -9.03 15.98
CA SER A 310 7.57 -9.49 17.36
C SER A 310 6.72 -10.74 17.60
N PRO A 311 7.33 -11.88 18.00
CA PRO A 311 6.59 -13.12 18.17
C PRO A 311 5.51 -12.92 19.24
N ILE A 312 4.26 -13.28 18.89
CA ILE A 312 3.17 -13.40 19.86
C ILE A 312 3.59 -14.48 20.86
N GLN A 313 4.13 -14.07 21.99
CA GLN A 313 4.49 -14.98 23.07
C GLN A 313 3.18 -15.37 23.76
N ASN A 314 2.81 -16.66 23.66
CA ASN A 314 1.75 -17.20 24.50
C ASN A 314 2.23 -17.15 25.95
N VAL A 315 1.76 -16.15 26.70
CA VAL A 315 2.02 -16.06 28.14
C VAL A 315 1.07 -17.01 28.83
N ASP A 316 1.62 -18.06 29.44
CA ASP A 316 0.87 -19.00 30.27
C ASP A 316 0.56 -18.35 31.62
N VAL A 317 -0.65 -17.77 31.73
CA VAL A 317 -1.10 -16.99 32.89
C VAL A 317 -1.18 -17.82 34.18
N ILE A 318 -1.16 -19.16 34.08
CA ILE A 318 -1.25 -20.07 35.23
C ILE A 318 0.08 -20.19 35.98
N LYS A 319 1.22 -19.80 35.37
CA LYS A 319 2.54 -19.81 36.03
C LYS A 319 3.00 -18.44 36.55
N SER A 320 2.16 -17.41 36.45
CA SER A 320 2.50 -16.04 36.87
C SER A 320 1.85 -15.61 38.20
N LEU A 321 1.31 -16.55 38.96
CA LEU A 321 0.79 -16.35 40.33
C LEU A 321 1.42 -17.36 41.29
#